data_AF-A0A1B6G6M2-F1
#
_entry.id   AF-A0A1B6G6M2-F1
#
_cell.length_a   1.000
_cell.length_b   1.000
_cell.length_c   1.000
_cell.angle_alpha   90.00
_cell.angle_beta   90.00
_cell.angle_gamma   90.00
#
_symmetry.space_group_name_H-M   'P 1'
#
loop_
_entity.id
_entity.type
_entity.pdbx_description
1 polymer ?
#
loop_
_entity_poly.entity_id
_entity_poly.type
_entity_poly.pdbx_seq_one_letter_code
_entity_poly.pdbx_strand_id
1 'polypeptide(L)'
;AVNTAGKKVTETTAKIKKTVEENSLLGEFNKEQEAFIKEKQGKGGETAVPPWVGYSNQESLKEECLALSQDKRNFVRSPPAGVDFQFDYETSYPVAMATLAEDPSLESMRFELVPKVISEENFWRNYFYRVSLICQASELNSMAQEGNTLDSRTSTEPAA
;
A
#
# COMPACT_ATOMS: atom_id res chain seq x y z
N ALA A 1 -2.81 20.12 66.61
CA ALA A 1 -2.14 19.26 65.61
C ALA A 1 -3.22 18.63 64.74
N VAL A 2 -3.24 18.93 63.43
CA VAL A 2 -4.18 18.32 62.48
C VAL A 2 -3.33 17.60 61.43
N ASN A 3 -3.47 16.27 61.38
CA ASN A 3 -2.70 15.39 60.53
C ASN A 3 -3.23 15.39 59.08
N THR A 4 -2.28 15.53 58.16
CA THR A 4 -2.35 15.31 56.72
C THR A 4 -2.51 13.82 56.40
N ALA A 5 -3.44 13.45 55.50
CA ALA A 5 -3.26 12.46 54.41
C ALA A 5 -4.62 11.92 53.91
N GLY A 6 -4.94 12.22 52.65
CA GLY A 6 -6.16 11.70 52.02
C GLY A 6 -6.37 12.21 50.59
N LYS A 7 -5.34 12.17 49.73
CA LYS A 7 -5.46 12.46 48.30
C LYS A 7 -4.48 11.59 47.51
N LYS A 8 -4.94 10.44 47.01
CA LYS A 8 -4.38 9.75 45.81
C LYS A 8 -5.19 8.50 45.47
N VAL A 9 -6.35 8.65 44.82
CA VAL A 9 -7.00 7.54 44.08
C VAL A 9 -7.62 7.98 42.74
N THR A 10 -7.70 9.28 42.39
CA THR A 10 -8.51 9.72 41.24
C THR A 10 -7.75 10.03 39.94
N GLU A 11 -6.45 9.75 39.83
CA GLU A 11 -5.66 10.10 38.63
C GLU A 11 -5.44 8.96 37.62
N THR A 12 -5.87 7.73 37.92
CA THR A 12 -5.61 6.58 37.03
C THR A 12 -6.69 6.37 35.97
N THR A 13 -7.89 6.95 36.13
CA THR A 13 -9.00 6.76 35.20
C THR A 13 -8.98 7.73 34.00
N ALA A 14 -8.31 8.88 34.14
CA ALA A 14 -8.28 9.90 33.08
C ALA A 14 -7.32 9.58 31.92
N LYS A 15 -6.24 8.82 32.16
CA LYS A 15 -5.27 8.44 31.12
C LYS A 15 -5.74 7.29 30.23
N ILE A 16 -6.60 6.42 30.75
CA ILE A 16 -7.17 5.29 29.97
C ILE A 16 -8.26 5.78 29.01
N LYS A 17 -9.05 6.79 29.41
CA LYS A 17 -10.15 7.29 28.58
C LYS A 17 -9.68 8.07 27.33
N LYS A 18 -8.52 8.73 27.39
CA LYS A 18 -7.97 9.47 26.24
C LYS A 18 -7.35 8.58 25.16
N THR A 19 -6.82 7.41 25.54
CA THR A 19 -6.13 6.51 24.61
C THR A 19 -7.10 5.65 23.77
N VAL A 20 -8.33 5.45 24.24
CA VAL A 20 -9.35 4.68 23.52
C VAL A 20 -10.04 5.51 22.43
N GLU A 21 -10.22 6.82 22.64
CA GLU A 21 -10.81 7.71 21.64
C GLU A 21 -9.84 7.96 20.45
N GLU A 22 -8.53 8.04 20.68
CA GLU A 22 -7.53 8.22 19.62
C GLU A 22 -7.32 6.95 18.74
N ASN A 23 -7.55 5.75 19.28
CA ASN A 23 -7.48 4.50 18.51
C ASN A 23 -8.73 4.22 17.66
N SER A 24 -9.90 4.74 18.07
CA SER A 24 -11.13 4.65 17.26
C SER A 24 -11.02 5.53 16.02
N LEU A 25 -10.42 6.72 16.15
CA LEU A 25 -10.25 7.67 15.03
C LEU A 25 -9.31 7.16 13.94
N LEU A 26 -8.22 6.43 14.27
CA LEU A 26 -7.34 5.84 13.27
C LEU A 26 -7.99 4.66 12.54
N GLY A 27 -8.74 3.82 13.26
CA GLY A 27 -9.48 2.71 12.66
C GLY A 27 -10.62 3.20 11.77
N GLU A 28 -11.32 4.25 12.18
CA GLU A 28 -12.36 4.92 11.39
C GLU A 28 -11.77 5.65 10.19
N PHE A 29 -10.61 6.33 10.31
CA PHE A 29 -9.93 6.97 9.18
C PHE A 29 -9.46 5.95 8.12
N ASN A 30 -8.81 4.86 8.53
CA ASN A 30 -8.37 3.81 7.59
C ASN A 30 -9.56 3.13 6.91
N LYS A 31 -10.64 2.86 7.65
CA LYS A 31 -11.85 2.26 7.12
C LYS A 31 -12.62 3.21 6.19
N GLU A 32 -12.67 4.49 6.51
CA GLU A 32 -13.25 5.51 5.62
C GLU A 32 -12.38 5.72 4.37
N GLN A 33 -11.06 5.56 4.47
CA GLN A 33 -10.15 5.63 3.32
C GLN A 33 -10.28 4.40 2.40
N GLU A 34 -10.38 3.20 2.95
CA GLU A 34 -10.68 1.97 2.19
C GLU A 34 -12.07 2.04 1.54
N ALA A 35 -13.06 2.55 2.27
CA ALA A 35 -14.40 2.76 1.74
C ALA A 35 -14.42 3.84 0.64
N PHE A 36 -13.64 4.90 0.78
CA PHE A 36 -13.45 5.94 -0.23
C PHE A 36 -12.84 5.35 -1.50
N ILE A 37 -11.74 4.59 -1.40
CA ILE A 37 -11.10 3.95 -2.57
C ILE A 37 -12.07 2.96 -3.26
N LYS A 38 -12.82 2.17 -2.49
CA LYS A 38 -13.78 1.19 -3.00
C LYS A 38 -15.03 1.83 -3.62
N GLU A 39 -15.52 2.94 -3.07
CA GLU A 39 -16.65 3.70 -3.63
C GLU A 39 -16.27 4.39 -4.96
N LYS A 40 -15.00 4.76 -5.10
CA LYS A 40 -14.50 5.58 -6.22
C LYS A 40 -14.07 4.76 -7.43
N GLN A 41 -13.70 3.49 -7.23
CA GLN A 41 -13.59 2.51 -8.32
C GLN A 41 -14.93 2.27 -9.05
N GLY A 42 -16.09 2.60 -8.43
CA GLY A 42 -17.41 2.33 -8.98
C GLY A 42 -18.06 3.46 -9.81
N LYS A 43 -17.53 4.68 -9.82
CA LYS A 43 -18.20 5.84 -10.47
C LYS A 43 -17.22 6.80 -11.14
N GLY A 44 -16.85 6.49 -12.39
CA GLY A 44 -16.68 7.37 -13.55
C GLY A 44 -16.20 8.84 -13.43
N GLY A 45 -15.40 9.21 -12.44
CA GLY A 45 -14.97 10.61 -12.29
C GLY A 45 -14.02 10.90 -11.14
N GLU A 46 -13.04 10.02 -10.90
CA GLU A 46 -12.02 10.31 -9.90
C GLU A 46 -10.59 10.07 -10.39
N THR A 47 -9.69 10.97 -9.99
CA THR A 47 -8.25 10.94 -10.22
C THR A 47 -7.69 9.57 -9.87
N ALA A 48 -7.19 8.85 -10.86
CA ALA A 48 -6.53 7.57 -10.63
C ALA A 48 -5.39 7.75 -9.62
N VAL A 49 -5.16 6.72 -8.81
CA VAL A 49 -4.10 6.68 -7.80
C VAL A 49 -3.01 5.71 -8.24
N PRO A 50 -1.76 5.87 -7.75
CA PRO A 50 -0.70 4.91 -8.00
C PRO A 50 -1.00 3.52 -7.40
N PRO A 51 -0.34 2.46 -7.89
CA PRO A 51 -0.66 1.07 -7.57
C PRO A 51 -0.35 0.65 -6.13
N TRP A 52 0.47 1.40 -5.40
CA TRP A 52 0.81 1.12 -3.99
C TRP A 52 -0.21 1.68 -3.00
N VAL A 53 -1.15 2.53 -3.44
CA VAL A 53 -2.11 3.18 -2.55
C VAL A 53 -3.14 2.17 -2.04
N GLY A 54 -3.41 2.18 -0.74
CA GLY A 54 -4.40 1.31 -0.09
C GLY A 54 -3.83 0.01 0.49
N TYR A 55 -2.52 -0.20 0.40
CA TYR A 55 -1.84 -1.31 1.07
C TYR A 55 -1.44 -0.92 2.50
N SER A 56 -1.50 -1.86 3.43
CA SER A 56 -1.10 -1.64 4.85
C SER A 56 0.36 -1.18 4.98
N ASN A 57 1.23 -1.65 4.10
CA ASN A 57 2.66 -1.30 4.02
C ASN A 57 2.98 -0.37 2.82
N GLN A 58 2.05 0.53 2.47
CA GLN A 58 2.12 1.42 1.31
C GLN A 58 3.49 2.11 1.10
N GLU A 59 4.15 2.60 2.17
CA GLU A 59 5.43 3.30 2.03
C GLU A 59 6.54 2.39 1.49
N SER A 60 6.70 1.19 2.07
CA SER A 60 7.67 0.19 1.59
C SER A 60 7.34 -0.26 0.18
N LEU A 61 6.06 -0.53 -0.10
CA LEU A 61 5.60 -0.96 -1.42
C LEU A 61 5.87 0.12 -2.49
N LYS A 62 5.64 1.39 -2.14
CA LYS A 62 5.97 2.53 -2.98
C LYS A 62 7.46 2.57 -3.31
N GLU A 63 8.34 2.48 -2.31
CA GLU A 63 9.78 2.50 -2.52
C GLU A 63 10.25 1.38 -3.48
N GLU A 64 9.72 0.17 -3.31
CA GLU A 64 10.03 -0.97 -4.19
C GLU A 64 9.56 -0.74 -5.63
N CYS A 65 8.35 -0.17 -5.81
CA CYS A 65 7.84 0.17 -7.13
C CYS A 65 8.66 1.28 -7.81
N LEU A 66 9.06 2.33 -7.07
CA LEU A 66 9.90 3.42 -7.59
C LEU A 66 11.31 2.94 -7.96
N ALA A 67 11.84 1.94 -7.23
CA ALA A 67 13.15 1.36 -7.55
C ALA A 67 13.18 0.68 -8.94
N LEU A 68 12.02 0.25 -9.47
CA LEU A 68 11.94 -0.30 -10.83
C LEU A 68 12.45 0.67 -11.88
N SER A 69 12.25 1.97 -11.68
CA SER A 69 12.63 3.03 -12.62
C SER A 69 14.14 3.25 -12.73
N GLN A 70 14.92 2.64 -11.84
CA GLN A 70 16.39 2.69 -11.87
C GLN A 70 17.01 1.65 -12.83
N ASP A 71 16.22 0.71 -13.36
CA ASP A 71 16.72 -0.33 -14.24
C ASP A 71 15.91 -0.41 -15.55
N LYS A 72 16.57 -0.03 -16.65
CA LYS A 72 16.03 -0.08 -18.02
C LYS A 72 15.41 -1.44 -18.38
N ARG A 73 15.90 -2.55 -17.81
CA ARG A 73 15.39 -3.90 -18.09
C ARG A 73 13.94 -4.09 -17.66
N ASN A 74 13.45 -3.31 -16.70
CA ASN A 74 12.05 -3.35 -16.26
C ASN A 74 11.07 -2.85 -17.32
N PHE A 75 11.55 -2.03 -18.27
CA PHE A 75 10.72 -1.45 -19.33
C PHE A 75 10.80 -2.23 -20.64
N VAL A 76 11.94 -2.84 -20.95
CA VAL A 76 12.16 -3.46 -22.28
C VAL A 76 11.98 -4.97 -22.31
N ARG A 77 12.00 -5.64 -21.15
CA ARG A 77 11.80 -7.09 -21.07
C ARG A 77 10.33 -7.41 -20.85
N SER A 78 9.73 -8.07 -21.83
CA SER A 78 8.36 -8.54 -21.73
C SER A 78 8.15 -9.51 -20.57
N PRO A 79 6.92 -9.59 -20.03
CA PRO A 79 6.48 -10.70 -19.19
C PRO A 79 6.83 -12.05 -19.85
N PRO A 80 7.27 -13.06 -19.08
CA PRO A 80 7.56 -14.39 -19.60
C PRO A 80 6.38 -14.97 -20.38
N ALA A 81 6.65 -15.72 -21.45
CA ALA A 81 5.60 -16.41 -22.18
C ALA A 81 4.88 -17.42 -21.27
N GLY A 82 3.55 -17.44 -21.33
CA GLY A 82 2.71 -18.35 -20.55
C GLY A 82 2.36 -17.87 -19.13
N VAL A 83 2.86 -16.71 -18.69
CA VAL A 83 2.33 -16.08 -17.47
C VAL A 83 0.95 -15.51 -17.75
N ASP A 84 0.01 -15.73 -16.82
CA ASP A 84 -1.29 -15.08 -16.87
C ASP A 84 -1.17 -13.66 -16.32
N PHE A 85 -0.98 -12.70 -17.24
CA PHE A 85 -0.95 -11.28 -16.92
C PHE A 85 -1.75 -10.52 -17.98
N GLN A 86 -3.00 -10.23 -17.63
CA GLN A 86 -3.88 -9.43 -18.46
C GLN A 86 -3.58 -7.95 -18.25
N PHE A 87 -3.30 -7.26 -19.34
CA PHE A 87 -3.02 -5.83 -19.36
C PHE A 87 -3.84 -5.17 -20.45
N ASP A 88 -4.53 -4.10 -20.10
CA ASP A 88 -5.25 -3.23 -21.02
C ASP A 88 -4.72 -1.80 -20.88
N TYR A 89 -4.30 -1.22 -22.00
CA TYR A 89 -3.62 0.08 -22.00
C TYR A 89 -4.55 1.21 -21.56
N GLU A 90 -5.75 1.29 -22.14
CA GLU A 90 -6.71 2.37 -21.88
C GLU A 90 -7.16 2.37 -20.42
N THR A 91 -7.41 1.20 -19.86
CA THR A 91 -7.79 1.03 -18.45
C THR A 91 -6.64 1.39 -17.50
N SER A 92 -5.41 1.07 -17.87
CA SER A 92 -4.23 1.28 -17.01
C SER A 92 -3.64 2.68 -17.14
N TYR A 93 -3.91 3.41 -18.22
CA TYR A 93 -3.29 4.70 -18.50
C TYR A 93 -3.52 5.76 -17.42
N PRO A 94 -4.72 5.92 -16.82
CA PRO A 94 -4.89 6.84 -15.70
C PRO A 94 -3.97 6.53 -14.50
N VAL A 95 -3.80 5.25 -14.15
CA VAL A 95 -2.89 4.79 -13.09
C VAL A 95 -1.44 5.07 -13.46
N ALA A 96 -1.08 4.92 -14.75
CA ALA A 96 0.24 5.28 -15.26
C ALA A 96 0.56 6.76 -15.04
N MET A 97 -0.40 7.64 -15.33
CA MET A 97 -0.21 9.09 -15.12
C MET A 97 -0.08 9.44 -13.64
N ALA A 98 -0.86 8.80 -12.77
CA ALA A 98 -0.74 8.97 -11.32
C ALA A 98 0.64 8.52 -10.82
N THR A 99 1.14 7.40 -11.35
CA THR A 99 2.47 6.86 -11.02
C THR A 99 3.59 7.79 -11.50
N LEU A 100 3.49 8.33 -12.73
CA LEU A 100 4.47 9.29 -13.26
C LEU A 100 4.58 10.55 -12.40
N ALA A 101 3.46 11.06 -11.89
CA ALA A 101 3.45 12.27 -11.08
C ALA A 101 4.28 12.10 -9.79
N GLU A 102 4.50 10.87 -9.33
CA GLU A 102 5.29 10.55 -8.14
C GLU A 102 6.69 10.01 -8.46
N ASP A 103 7.01 9.71 -9.72
CA ASP A 103 8.28 9.12 -10.15
C ASP A 103 8.93 9.89 -11.33
N PRO A 104 9.79 10.89 -11.03
CA PRO A 104 10.55 11.60 -12.06
C PRO A 104 11.53 10.71 -12.84
N SER A 105 11.99 9.60 -12.25
CA SER A 105 12.90 8.66 -12.93
C SER A 105 12.13 7.84 -13.97
N LEU A 106 10.89 7.48 -13.68
CA LEU A 106 9.98 6.82 -14.63
C LEU A 106 9.70 7.70 -15.84
N GLU A 107 9.45 9.00 -15.64
CA GLU A 107 9.26 9.96 -16.73
C GLU A 107 10.52 10.06 -17.62
N SER A 108 11.70 10.13 -16.99
CA SER A 108 12.98 10.15 -17.69
C SER A 108 13.19 8.90 -18.55
N MET A 109 12.89 7.72 -18.01
CA MET A 109 12.94 6.45 -18.75
C MET A 109 11.93 6.42 -19.90
N ARG A 110 10.69 6.88 -19.68
CA ARG A 110 9.66 6.96 -20.74
C ARG A 110 10.14 7.84 -21.89
N PHE A 111 10.69 9.02 -21.60
CA PHE A 111 11.23 9.95 -22.61
C PHE A 111 12.42 9.37 -23.40
N GLU A 112 13.29 8.60 -22.74
CA GLU A 112 14.41 7.94 -23.41
C GLU A 112 13.95 6.79 -24.31
N LEU A 113 13.02 5.96 -23.82
CA LEU A 113 12.70 4.67 -24.43
C LEU A 113 11.55 4.71 -25.42
N VAL A 114 10.61 5.66 -25.27
CA VAL A 114 9.38 5.71 -26.09
C VAL A 114 9.43 6.91 -27.05
N PRO A 115 9.10 6.73 -28.35
CA PRO A 115 8.86 5.46 -29.06
C PRO A 115 10.15 4.79 -29.57
N LYS A 116 11.33 5.28 -29.15
CA LYS A 116 12.63 4.97 -29.78
C LYS A 116 13.05 3.50 -29.69
N VAL A 117 12.78 2.86 -28.56
CA VAL A 117 13.20 1.50 -28.21
C VAL A 117 12.00 0.58 -28.09
N ILE A 118 10.88 1.08 -27.57
CA ILE A 118 9.67 0.32 -27.33
C ILE A 118 8.43 1.20 -27.51
N SER A 119 7.28 0.60 -27.88
CA SER A 119 6.02 1.32 -27.91
C SER A 119 5.56 1.70 -26.50
N GLU A 120 4.74 2.74 -26.40
CA GLU A 120 4.20 3.21 -25.13
C GLU A 120 3.39 2.11 -24.41
N GLU A 121 2.52 1.42 -25.14
CA GLU A 121 1.75 0.29 -24.61
C GLU A 121 2.65 -0.80 -24.01
N ASN A 122 3.72 -1.18 -24.70
CA ASN A 122 4.62 -2.22 -24.19
C ASN A 122 5.50 -1.72 -23.04
N PHE A 123 5.88 -0.44 -23.03
CA PHE A 123 6.56 0.18 -21.88
C PHE A 123 5.71 0.00 -20.61
N TRP A 124 4.43 0.37 -20.68
CA TRP A 124 3.51 0.27 -19.56
C TRP A 124 3.17 -1.17 -19.20
N ARG A 125 2.93 -2.03 -20.19
CA ARG A 125 2.68 -3.46 -19.95
C ARG A 125 3.84 -4.10 -19.19
N ASN A 126 5.07 -3.81 -19.57
CA ASN A 126 6.26 -4.40 -18.94
C ASN A 126 6.47 -3.84 -17.52
N TYR A 127 6.32 -2.54 -17.34
CA TYR A 127 6.43 -1.88 -16.04
C TYR A 127 5.36 -2.40 -15.06
N PHE A 128 4.09 -2.37 -15.44
CA PHE A 128 3.01 -2.82 -14.58
C PHE A 128 3.03 -4.32 -14.27
N TYR A 129 3.64 -5.12 -15.14
CA TYR A 129 3.92 -6.51 -14.80
C TYR A 129 4.92 -6.62 -13.64
N ARG A 130 5.97 -5.78 -13.60
CA ARG A 130 6.90 -5.78 -12.46
C ARG A 130 6.22 -5.29 -11.19
N VAL A 131 5.43 -4.22 -11.29
CA VAL A 131 4.64 -3.70 -10.18
C VAL A 131 3.70 -4.77 -9.62
N SER A 132 2.99 -5.51 -10.49
CA SER A 132 2.04 -6.53 -10.03
C SER A 132 2.72 -7.66 -9.26
N LEU A 133 3.95 -8.03 -9.62
CA LEU A 133 4.75 -9.01 -8.86
C LEU A 133 5.12 -8.48 -7.47
N ILE A 134 5.48 -7.20 -7.36
CA ILE A 134 5.80 -6.57 -6.07
C ILE A 134 4.53 -6.51 -5.20
N CYS A 135 3.40 -6.07 -5.75
CA CYS A 135 2.12 -6.03 -5.03
C CYS A 135 1.71 -7.41 -4.51
N GLN A 136 1.77 -8.44 -5.36
CA GLN A 136 1.45 -9.82 -4.97
C GLN A 136 2.38 -10.34 -3.86
N ALA A 137 3.69 -10.08 -3.96
CA ALA A 137 4.64 -10.46 -2.92
C ALA A 137 4.37 -9.75 -1.59
N SER A 138 3.98 -8.47 -1.66
CA SER A 138 3.61 -7.66 -0.50
C SER A 138 2.38 -8.20 0.24
N GLU A 139 1.32 -8.57 -0.49
CA GLU A 139 0.11 -9.17 0.08
C GLU A 139 0.41 -10.49 0.78
N LEU A 140 1.17 -11.38 0.13
CA LEU A 140 1.57 -12.66 0.70
C LEU A 140 2.38 -12.47 2.00
N ASN A 141 3.28 -11.49 2.04
CA ASN A 141 4.05 -11.17 3.24
C ASN A 141 3.15 -10.65 4.38
N SER A 142 2.15 -9.82 4.08
CA SER A 142 1.18 -9.34 5.09
C SER A 142 0.40 -10.52 5.69
N MET A 143 -0.11 -11.42 4.85
CA MET A 143 -0.86 -12.61 5.29
C MET A 143 -0.03 -13.55 6.16
N ALA A 144 1.25 -13.74 5.83
CA ALA A 144 2.15 -14.58 6.62
C ALA A 144 2.41 -14.01 8.01
N GLN A 145 2.54 -12.68 8.14
CA GLN A 145 2.70 -12.02 9.43
C GLN A 145 1.43 -12.13 10.29
N GLU A 146 0.25 -11.98 9.68
CA GLU A 146 -1.03 -12.13 10.37
C GLU A 146 -1.23 -13.55 10.91
N GLY A 147 -0.97 -14.59 10.10
CA GLY A 147 -1.05 -15.99 10.53
C GLY A 147 -0.14 -16.30 11.72
N ASN A 148 1.09 -15.77 11.73
CA ASN A 148 2.05 -16.00 12.80
C ASN A 148 1.64 -15.32 14.14
N THR A 149 0.88 -14.22 14.08
CA THR A 149 0.34 -13.57 15.29
C THR A 149 -0.85 -14.30 15.91
N LEU A 150 -1.57 -15.11 15.14
CA LEU A 150 -2.66 -15.94 15.63
C LEU A 150 -2.13 -17.17 16.36
N ASP A 151 -1.11 -17.85 15.83
CA ASP A 151 -0.50 -19.03 16.45
C ASP A 151 0.24 -18.71 17.77
N SER A 152 0.73 -17.48 17.94
CA SER A 152 1.37 -17.06 19.20
C SER A 152 0.37 -16.79 20.33
N ARG A 153 -0.92 -16.59 20.03
CA ARG A 153 -1.96 -16.27 21.04
C ARG A 153 -2.64 -17.51 21.61
N THR A 154 -2.54 -18.65 20.94
CA THR A 154 -3.10 -19.94 21.39
C THR A 154 -2.19 -20.71 22.35
N SER A 155 -0.99 -20.21 22.67
CA SER A 155 -0.04 -20.88 23.58
C SER A 155 -0.05 -20.38 25.03
N THR A 156 -0.98 -19.49 25.41
CA THR A 156 -1.08 -19.00 26.80
C THR A 156 -2.45 -19.33 27.40
N GLU A 157 -2.66 -20.61 27.71
CA GLU A 157 -3.73 -21.03 28.63
C GLU A 157 -3.17 -21.00 30.07
N PRO A 158 -3.75 -20.24 31.01
CA PRO A 158 -3.33 -20.29 32.40
C PRO A 158 -3.91 -21.56 33.04
N ALA A 159 -3.05 -22.53 33.34
CA ALA A 159 -3.41 -23.61 34.26
C ALA A 159 -3.75 -23.01 35.64
N ALA A 160 -4.92 -23.41 36.14
CA ALA A 160 -5.54 -23.01 37.39
C ALA A 160 -4.69 -23.26 38.65
#